data_AF-A0A0P0XRU7-F1
#
_entry.id   AF-A0A0P0XRU7-F1
#
_cell.length_a   1.000
_cell.length_b   1.000
_cell.length_c   1.000
_cell.angle_alpha   90.00
_cell.angle_beta   90.00
_cell.angle_gamma   90.00
#
_symmetry.space_group_name_H-M   'P 1'
#
loop_
_entity.id
_entity.type
_entity.pdbx_description
1 polymer ?
#
loop_
_entity_poly.entity_id
_entity_poly.type
_entity_poly.pdbx_seq_one_letter_code
_entity_poly.pdbx_strand_id
1 'polypeptide(L)'
;MGIPNPSDEVVQVRHGDVAGEPTVVTISCPDKTGLGCDLCRLVLLFGLNIVKGDMSTDGRWCYIVLWVVARPGRAMAMRWDLLKDRLIQLCPVAAPFGLDNHHLAAAGLHLHDHDAPAPSPNIFLLKFFCYDRMGLLHDVTRVLCELELTIRRVKVSTTPDGRVLDLFFITDARELLHTKSRREETYDKLQSVLGDSLTSCEIESATEEMSSCLQASTLLPHSAVEEMFNVEVVEEQSRSCGGLSVAMDNSLSPAHTLIQIQCGDHKGLVYDIMRTLKDCNIQISYGRFYASQNGSCEVDLFAVQSDGKKIVDQHKQRALCCRLRTELHRPLRVALVNRGPDTELLVANPVEVSGKGRPLVFYDITLALKKLHKRIFLAEIGRHVVGDREWEVYRVHLGEGDHSSLRSKIVDGVTNMLMGWDDTPPS
;
A
#
# COMPACT_ATOMS: atom_id res chain seq x y z
N MET A 1 -27.55 13.11 -10.07
CA MET A 1 -27.34 12.43 -8.78
C MET A 1 -28.32 13.01 -7.79
N GLY A 2 -29.12 12.19 -7.11
CA GLY A 2 -30.00 12.67 -6.04
C GLY A 2 -29.19 13.05 -4.82
N ILE A 3 -29.60 14.09 -4.09
CA ILE A 3 -28.97 14.47 -2.83
C ILE A 3 -29.20 13.31 -1.84
N PRO A 4 -28.17 12.70 -1.24
CA PRO A 4 -28.36 11.64 -0.27
C PRO A 4 -29.21 12.16 0.89
N ASN A 5 -30.18 11.36 1.34
CA ASN A 5 -30.98 11.72 2.49
C ASN A 5 -30.08 11.75 3.74
N PRO A 6 -30.38 12.56 4.77
CA PRO A 6 -29.63 12.58 6.03
C PRO A 6 -29.54 11.22 6.75
N SER A 7 -30.40 10.27 6.35
CA SER A 7 -30.46 8.89 6.84
C SER A 7 -29.60 7.90 6.05
N ASP A 8 -29.04 8.29 4.91
CA ASP A 8 -28.27 7.38 4.06
C ASP A 8 -26.87 7.21 4.66
N GLU A 9 -26.53 5.97 5.03
CA GLU A 9 -25.18 5.67 5.52
C GLU A 9 -24.13 6.04 4.45
N VAL A 10 -23.14 6.85 4.85
CA VAL A 10 -22.01 7.30 4.00
C VAL A 10 -21.25 6.11 3.41
N VAL A 11 -21.11 5.03 4.18
CA VAL A 11 -20.47 3.78 3.77
C VAL A 11 -21.38 2.61 4.12
N GLN A 12 -21.68 1.80 3.12
CA GLN A 12 -22.48 0.58 3.25
C GLN A 12 -21.64 -0.63 2.86
N VAL A 13 -21.72 -1.69 3.66
CA VAL A 13 -21.04 -2.97 3.38
C VAL A 13 -22.12 -4.04 3.27
N ARG A 14 -22.22 -4.67 2.09
CA ARG A 14 -23.19 -5.73 1.81
C ARG A 14 -22.43 -7.01 1.47
N HIS A 15 -22.50 -8.00 2.35
CA HIS A 15 -21.86 -9.29 2.12
C HIS A 15 -22.54 -10.06 0.98
N GLY A 16 -21.75 -10.86 0.25
CA GLY A 16 -22.29 -11.81 -0.70
C GLY A 16 -23.12 -12.88 0.01
N ASP A 17 -24.15 -13.38 -0.66
CA ASP A 17 -25.10 -14.33 -0.08
C ASP A 17 -24.50 -15.73 0.02
N VAL A 18 -23.50 -16.02 -0.82
CA VAL A 18 -22.81 -17.33 -0.91
C VAL A 18 -21.30 -17.17 -0.71
N ALA A 19 -20.67 -18.21 -0.15
CA ALA A 19 -19.22 -18.27 -0.01
C ALA A 19 -18.51 -18.12 -1.37
N GLY A 20 -17.63 -17.12 -1.50
CA GLY A 20 -16.91 -16.80 -2.73
C GLY A 20 -17.53 -15.65 -3.54
N GLU A 21 -18.74 -15.21 -3.22
CA GLU A 21 -19.29 -13.98 -3.82
C GLU A 21 -18.58 -12.73 -3.26
N PRO A 22 -18.35 -11.71 -4.10
CA PRO A 22 -17.75 -10.48 -3.66
C PRO A 22 -18.65 -9.73 -2.69
N THR A 23 -18.06 -9.21 -1.62
CA THR A 23 -18.71 -8.23 -0.75
C THR A 23 -18.75 -6.89 -1.46
N VAL A 24 -19.87 -6.18 -1.41
CA VAL A 24 -20.06 -4.88 -2.04
C VAL A 24 -19.88 -3.78 -1.00
N VAL A 25 -18.93 -2.88 -1.25
CA VAL A 25 -18.69 -1.66 -0.46
C VAL A 25 -19.17 -0.47 -1.28
N THR A 26 -20.20 0.22 -0.80
CA THR A 26 -20.74 1.44 -1.41
C THR A 26 -20.38 2.63 -0.56
N ILE A 27 -19.87 3.69 -1.19
CA ILE A 27 -19.44 4.92 -0.54
C ILE A 27 -20.10 6.09 -1.26
N SER A 28 -20.80 6.94 -0.51
CA SER A 28 -21.49 8.13 -0.99
C SER A 28 -21.15 9.30 -0.07
N CYS A 29 -20.26 10.19 -0.51
CA CYS A 29 -19.72 11.27 0.33
C CYS A 29 -19.29 12.47 -0.51
N PRO A 30 -19.02 13.64 0.12
CA PRO A 30 -18.40 14.75 -0.56
C PRO A 30 -17.06 14.35 -1.19
N ASP A 31 -16.76 14.89 -2.35
CA ASP A 31 -15.53 14.59 -3.06
C ASP A 31 -14.35 15.40 -2.50
N LYS A 32 -13.15 14.81 -2.58
CA LYS A 32 -11.89 15.51 -2.38
C LYS A 32 -10.84 14.94 -3.32
N THR A 33 -9.86 15.77 -3.67
CA THR A 33 -8.74 15.33 -4.50
C THR A 33 -8.04 14.13 -3.86
N GLY A 34 -7.88 13.05 -4.64
CA GLY A 34 -7.21 11.83 -4.21
C GLY A 34 -8.06 10.86 -3.38
N LEU A 35 -9.34 11.13 -3.13
CA LEU A 35 -10.21 10.26 -2.33
C LEU A 35 -10.25 8.82 -2.85
N GLY A 36 -10.46 8.62 -4.16
CA GLY A 36 -10.49 7.27 -4.75
C GLY A 36 -9.19 6.49 -4.53
N CYS A 37 -8.03 7.16 -4.57
CA CYS A 37 -6.73 6.56 -4.26
C CYS A 37 -6.65 6.14 -2.78
N ASP A 38 -7.04 7.03 -1.87
CA ASP A 38 -7.02 6.77 -0.42
C ASP A 38 -7.93 5.58 -0.06
N LEU A 39 -9.13 5.51 -0.65
CA LEU A 39 -10.09 4.43 -0.45
C LEU A 39 -9.56 3.10 -0.97
N CYS A 40 -9.04 3.06 -2.20
CA CYS A 40 -8.46 1.84 -2.78
C CYS A 40 -7.26 1.34 -1.96
N ARG A 41 -6.45 2.27 -1.45
CA ARG A 41 -5.34 1.95 -0.54
C ARG A 41 -5.83 1.31 0.74
N LEU A 42 -6.90 1.83 1.35
CA LEU A 42 -7.45 1.29 2.58
C LEU A 42 -8.03 -0.13 2.37
N VAL A 43 -8.77 -0.34 1.28
CA VAL A 43 -9.25 -1.68 0.89
C VAL A 43 -8.08 -2.65 0.77
N LEU A 44 -7.01 -2.25 0.09
CA LEU A 44 -5.79 -3.04 -0.04
C LEU A 44 -5.10 -3.30 1.31
N LEU A 45 -5.06 -2.33 2.23
CA LEU A 45 -4.50 -2.49 3.58
C LEU A 45 -5.24 -3.58 4.37
N PHE A 46 -6.54 -3.69 4.21
CA PHE A 46 -7.34 -4.78 4.79
C PHE A 46 -7.17 -6.12 4.06
N GLY A 47 -6.33 -6.16 3.02
CA GLY A 47 -5.99 -7.36 2.24
C GLY A 47 -7.11 -7.83 1.33
N LEU A 48 -7.98 -6.89 0.94
CA LEU A 48 -9.04 -7.12 -0.02
C LEU A 48 -8.55 -6.78 -1.43
N ASN A 49 -8.98 -7.57 -2.40
CA ASN A 49 -8.83 -7.25 -3.81
C ASN A 49 -10.13 -6.69 -4.35
N ILE A 50 -10.05 -5.64 -5.16
CA ILE A 50 -11.18 -5.10 -5.91
C ILE A 50 -11.29 -5.91 -7.21
N VAL A 51 -12.40 -6.59 -7.42
CA VAL A 51 -12.67 -7.40 -8.64
C VAL A 51 -13.59 -6.68 -9.62
N LYS A 52 -14.38 -5.73 -9.12
CA LYS A 52 -15.16 -4.81 -9.94
C LYS A 52 -15.27 -3.48 -9.21
N GLY A 53 -15.33 -2.38 -9.95
CA GLY A 53 -15.54 -1.06 -9.39
C GLY A 53 -16.32 -0.17 -10.34
N ASP A 54 -17.24 0.61 -9.82
CA ASP A 54 -17.90 1.71 -10.53
C ASP A 54 -17.73 2.98 -9.68
N MET A 55 -17.24 4.06 -10.26
CA MET A 55 -17.05 5.35 -9.58
C MET A 55 -17.58 6.49 -10.43
N SER A 56 -18.15 7.49 -9.77
CA SER A 56 -18.72 8.68 -10.39
C SER A 56 -18.57 9.87 -9.44
N THR A 57 -18.18 11.03 -9.95
CA THR A 57 -18.13 12.29 -9.20
C THR A 57 -18.60 13.45 -10.06
N ASP A 58 -19.27 14.42 -9.45
CA ASP A 58 -19.56 15.73 -10.04
C ASP A 58 -18.57 16.82 -9.58
N GLY A 59 -17.50 16.41 -8.88
CA GLY A 59 -16.48 17.29 -8.28
C GLY A 59 -16.87 17.85 -6.91
N ARG A 60 -18.11 17.63 -6.46
CA ARG A 60 -18.58 17.99 -5.10
C ARG A 60 -18.99 16.78 -4.30
N TRP A 61 -19.62 15.81 -4.95
CA TRP A 61 -20.06 14.55 -4.38
C TRP A 61 -19.58 13.40 -5.24
N CYS A 62 -19.16 12.34 -4.58
CA CYS A 62 -18.77 11.10 -5.23
C CYS A 62 -19.66 9.94 -4.81
N TYR A 63 -19.79 8.98 -5.71
CA TYR A 63 -20.45 7.71 -5.48
C TYR A 63 -19.56 6.60 -6.04
N ILE A 64 -19.14 5.69 -5.16
CA ILE A 64 -18.17 4.65 -5.47
C ILE A 64 -18.76 3.32 -4.99
N VAL A 65 -18.73 2.32 -5.86
CA VAL A 65 -19.13 0.94 -5.54
C VAL A 65 -17.97 0.03 -5.87
N LEU A 66 -17.50 -0.72 -4.88
CA LEU A 66 -16.39 -1.65 -5.00
C LEU A 66 -16.87 -3.06 -4.65
N TRP A 67 -16.65 -4.01 -5.55
CA TRP A 67 -16.83 -5.42 -5.29
C TRP A 67 -15.49 -5.98 -4.86
N VAL A 68 -15.42 -6.46 -3.62
CA VAL A 68 -14.18 -6.86 -2.98
C VAL A 68 -14.21 -8.30 -2.52
N VAL A 69 -13.09 -8.99 -2.67
CA VAL A 69 -12.88 -10.36 -2.21
C VAL A 69 -11.69 -10.42 -1.26
N ALA A 70 -11.81 -11.22 -0.21
CA ALA A 70 -10.66 -11.58 0.62
C ALA A 70 -9.79 -12.58 -0.14
N ARG A 71 -8.47 -12.42 -0.05
CA ARG A 71 -7.57 -13.38 -0.70
C ARG A 71 -7.53 -14.74 0.02
N PRO A 72 -7.48 -15.85 -0.73
CA PRO A 72 -7.17 -17.17 -0.18
C PRO A 72 -5.84 -17.15 0.59
N GLY A 73 -5.72 -17.97 1.63
CA GLY A 73 -4.46 -18.08 2.39
C GLY A 73 -4.19 -16.94 3.39
N ARG A 74 -5.01 -15.88 3.44
CA ARG A 74 -4.98 -14.90 4.52
C ARG A 74 -5.72 -15.47 5.73
N ALA A 75 -4.99 -15.90 6.75
CA ALA A 75 -5.54 -16.36 8.04
C ALA A 75 -6.09 -15.22 8.93
N MET A 76 -6.47 -14.08 8.34
CA MET A 76 -6.96 -12.91 9.06
C MET A 76 -8.48 -12.95 9.04
N ALA A 77 -9.09 -12.99 10.23
CA ALA A 77 -10.53 -12.75 10.35
C ALA A 77 -10.81 -11.31 9.86
N MET A 78 -11.62 -11.18 8.81
CA MET A 78 -11.94 -9.87 8.24
C MET A 78 -12.78 -9.07 9.23
N ARG A 79 -12.28 -7.91 9.67
CA ARG A 79 -13.00 -6.99 10.56
C ARG A 79 -13.72 -5.93 9.74
N TRP A 80 -14.87 -6.31 9.19
CA TRP A 80 -15.68 -5.45 8.33
C TRP A 80 -16.13 -4.16 9.00
N ASP A 81 -16.46 -4.20 10.30
CA ASP A 81 -16.84 -3.02 11.06
C ASP A 81 -15.69 -2.00 11.13
N LEU A 82 -14.47 -2.47 11.44
CA LEU A 82 -13.30 -1.61 11.46
C LEU A 82 -12.98 -1.04 10.07
N LEU A 83 -13.14 -1.84 8.99
CA LEU A 83 -12.99 -1.34 7.63
C LEU A 83 -14.01 -0.22 7.36
N LYS A 84 -15.28 -0.41 7.71
CA LYS A 84 -16.35 0.59 7.55
C LYS A 84 -15.99 1.88 8.31
N ASP A 85 -15.57 1.78 9.56
CA ASP A 85 -15.17 2.94 10.37
C ASP A 85 -14.00 3.71 9.72
N ARG A 86 -12.99 3.00 9.21
CA ARG A 86 -11.84 3.62 8.54
C ARG A 86 -12.21 4.24 7.20
N LEU A 87 -13.13 3.65 6.44
CA LEU A 87 -13.63 4.24 5.20
C LEU A 87 -14.41 5.53 5.49
N ILE A 88 -15.23 5.54 6.53
CA ILE A 88 -15.96 6.74 6.98
C ILE A 88 -14.98 7.85 7.35
N GLN A 89 -13.89 7.53 8.06
CA GLN A 89 -12.87 8.52 8.45
C GLN A 89 -12.13 9.15 7.25
N LEU A 90 -12.09 8.48 6.09
CA LEU A 90 -11.52 9.05 4.86
C LEU A 90 -12.49 9.98 4.13
N CYS A 91 -13.79 9.84 4.38
CA CYS A 91 -14.83 10.63 3.73
C CYS A 91 -14.82 12.07 4.30
N PRO A 92 -14.75 13.11 3.44
CA PRO A 92 -14.87 14.49 3.90
C PRO A 92 -16.23 14.73 4.54
N VAL A 93 -16.27 15.55 5.59
CA VAL A 93 -17.53 16.01 6.18
C VAL A 93 -18.05 17.19 5.37
N ALA A 94 -19.33 17.17 4.99
CA ALA A 94 -19.95 18.33 4.35
C ALA A 94 -20.01 19.50 5.36
N ALA A 95 -19.46 20.66 5.01
CA ALA A 95 -19.57 21.85 5.85
C ALA A 95 -21.07 22.17 6.08
N PRO A 96 -21.54 22.28 7.34
CA PRO A 96 -22.92 22.66 7.58
C PRO A 96 -23.13 24.11 7.14
N PHE A 97 -24.10 24.33 6.25
CA PHE A 97 -24.63 25.65 5.86
C PHE A 97 -23.62 26.66 5.30
N GLY A 98 -23.19 26.50 4.04
CA GLY A 98 -22.72 27.63 3.21
C GLY A 98 -21.57 28.47 3.77
N LEU A 99 -20.86 28.03 4.81
CA LEU A 99 -19.60 28.61 5.20
C LEU A 99 -18.55 28.06 4.24
N ASP A 100 -18.10 28.92 3.33
CA ASP A 100 -16.88 28.69 2.58
C ASP A 100 -15.74 28.35 3.56
N ASN A 101 -14.92 27.36 3.23
CA ASN A 101 -13.71 27.02 4.00
C ASN A 101 -12.83 28.27 4.28
N HIS A 102 -12.95 29.30 3.45
CA HIS A 102 -12.28 30.59 3.59
C HIS A 102 -12.72 31.39 4.84
N HIS A 103 -13.97 31.26 5.30
CA HIS A 103 -14.48 31.92 6.50
C HIS A 103 -14.16 31.15 7.78
N LEU A 104 -14.08 29.81 7.72
CA LEU A 104 -13.57 28.98 8.81
C LEU A 104 -12.08 29.26 9.09
N ALA A 105 -11.29 29.48 8.03
CA ALA A 105 -9.91 29.94 8.14
C ALA A 105 -9.80 31.35 8.76
N ALA A 106 -10.69 32.27 8.41
CA ALA A 106 -10.75 33.60 9.02
C ALA A 106 -11.22 33.59 10.50
N ALA A 107 -11.98 32.56 10.90
CA ALA A 107 -12.47 32.37 12.26
C ALA A 107 -11.49 31.62 13.18
N GLY A 108 -10.29 31.25 12.71
CA GLY A 108 -9.27 30.55 13.50
C GLY A 108 -9.61 29.11 13.87
N LEU A 109 -10.67 28.54 13.27
CA LEU A 109 -11.08 27.15 13.45
C LEU A 109 -10.43 26.30 12.36
N HIS A 110 -9.10 26.13 12.46
CA HIS A 110 -8.34 25.31 11.52
C HIS A 110 -8.78 23.84 11.58
N LEU A 111 -9.45 23.34 10.55
CA LEU A 111 -9.25 21.96 10.10
C LEU A 111 -7.86 21.93 9.45
N HIS A 112 -6.97 21.11 10.01
CA HIS A 112 -5.57 20.91 9.65
C HIS A 112 -5.06 21.72 8.44
N ASP A 113 -4.22 22.71 8.74
CA ASP A 113 -3.41 23.42 7.74
C ASP A 113 -2.64 22.39 6.89
N HIS A 114 -2.95 22.32 5.60
CA HIS A 114 -2.35 21.35 4.67
C HIS A 114 -0.87 21.65 4.39
N ASP A 115 -0.38 22.85 4.76
CA ASP A 115 1.00 23.29 4.58
C ASP A 115 1.84 23.26 5.87
N ALA A 116 1.25 22.90 7.02
CA ALA A 116 2.04 22.65 8.22
C ALA A 116 2.73 21.28 8.09
N PRO A 117 4.06 21.17 8.33
CA PRO A 117 4.73 19.87 8.31
C PRO A 117 4.04 18.98 9.35
N ALA A 118 3.49 17.85 8.90
CA ALA A 118 2.85 16.89 9.78
C ALA A 118 3.81 16.55 10.93
N PRO A 119 3.36 16.58 12.19
CA PRO A 119 4.23 16.25 13.31
C PRO A 119 4.84 14.88 13.08
N SER A 120 6.15 14.76 13.33
CA SER A 120 6.85 13.49 13.18
C SER A 120 6.15 12.43 14.04
N PRO A 121 5.74 11.30 13.47
CA PRO A 121 4.95 10.31 14.21
C PRO A 121 5.76 9.77 15.38
N ASN A 122 5.12 9.64 16.55
CA ASN A 122 5.75 9.07 17.73
C ASN A 122 6.23 7.66 17.44
N ILE A 123 7.53 7.44 17.61
CA ILE A 123 8.18 6.15 17.39
C ILE A 123 8.24 5.42 18.72
N PHE A 124 7.91 4.14 18.71
CA PHE A 124 7.98 3.25 19.85
C PHE A 124 8.94 2.11 19.56
N LEU A 125 9.68 1.70 20.58
CA LEU A 125 10.51 0.51 20.54
C LEU A 125 9.74 -0.63 21.19
N LEU A 126 9.42 -1.63 20.39
CA LEU A 126 8.88 -2.91 20.82
C LEU A 126 10.05 -3.90 20.88
N LYS A 127 10.38 -4.37 22.09
CA LYS A 127 11.41 -5.37 22.34
C LYS A 127 10.76 -6.72 22.53
N PHE A 128 11.27 -7.72 21.83
CA PHE A 128 10.80 -9.09 21.87
C PHE A 128 11.93 -10.02 22.29
N PHE A 129 11.69 -10.82 23.33
CA PHE A 129 12.58 -11.90 23.70
C PHE A 129 11.87 -13.24 23.57
N CYS A 130 12.30 -14.07 22.63
CA CYS A 130 11.63 -15.31 22.29
C CYS A 130 12.59 -16.36 21.72
N TYR A 131 12.14 -17.61 21.63
CA TYR A 131 12.88 -18.67 20.94
C TYR A 131 12.76 -18.50 19.42
N ASP A 132 13.90 -18.56 18.70
CA ASP A 132 13.89 -18.44 17.23
C ASP A 132 13.06 -19.57 16.62
N ARG A 133 12.20 -19.22 15.67
CA ARG A 133 11.57 -20.21 14.79
C ARG A 133 11.34 -19.63 13.41
N MET A 134 11.37 -20.51 12.41
CA MET A 134 11.07 -20.12 11.04
C MET A 134 9.69 -19.46 10.94
N GLY A 135 9.66 -18.23 10.42
CA GLY A 135 8.43 -17.47 10.23
C GLY A 135 7.94 -16.68 11.45
N LEU A 136 8.69 -16.65 12.55
CA LEU A 136 8.39 -15.82 13.72
C LEU A 136 8.16 -14.35 13.36
N LEU A 137 9.09 -13.75 12.60
CA LEU A 137 8.99 -12.36 12.17
C LEU A 137 7.71 -12.07 11.37
N HIS A 138 7.28 -13.03 10.53
CA HIS A 138 6.02 -12.90 9.82
C HIS A 138 4.82 -12.93 10.77
N ASP A 139 4.82 -13.84 11.75
CA ASP A 139 3.74 -13.95 12.72
C ASP A 139 3.60 -12.68 13.58
N VAL A 140 4.72 -12.06 13.97
CA VAL A 140 4.75 -10.75 14.65
C VAL A 140 4.27 -9.64 13.72
N THR A 141 4.80 -9.57 12.49
CA THR A 141 4.40 -8.56 11.48
C THR A 141 2.91 -8.61 11.21
N ARG A 142 2.33 -9.82 11.16
CA ARG A 142 0.90 -10.06 11.02
C ARG A 142 0.11 -9.42 12.15
N VAL A 143 0.48 -9.68 13.41
CA VAL A 143 -0.20 -9.08 14.58
C VAL A 143 -0.08 -7.55 14.56
N LEU A 144 1.11 -7.02 14.27
CA LEU A 144 1.31 -5.57 14.19
C LEU A 144 0.44 -4.95 13.09
N CYS A 145 0.35 -5.58 11.91
CA CYS A 145 -0.58 -5.15 10.86
C CYS A 145 -2.05 -5.21 11.29
N GLU A 146 -2.49 -6.27 11.98
CA GLU A 146 -3.85 -6.34 12.54
C GLU A 146 -4.12 -5.22 13.55
N LEU A 147 -3.11 -4.82 14.30
CA LEU A 147 -3.24 -3.72 15.24
C LEU A 147 -3.09 -2.36 14.56
N GLU A 148 -2.90 -2.26 13.23
CA GLU A 148 -2.62 -0.98 12.55
C GLU A 148 -1.31 -0.30 13.05
N LEU A 149 -0.37 -1.11 13.53
CA LEU A 149 0.99 -0.72 13.89
C LEU A 149 1.91 -0.90 12.68
N THR A 150 2.64 0.14 12.33
CA THR A 150 3.56 0.14 11.18
C THR A 150 4.99 -0.02 11.65
N ILE A 151 5.71 -0.97 11.06
CA ILE A 151 7.13 -1.20 11.32
C ILE A 151 7.95 -0.20 10.47
N ARG A 152 8.97 0.42 11.08
CA ARG A 152 9.96 1.30 10.44
C ARG A 152 11.33 0.63 10.33
N ARG A 153 11.68 -0.21 11.30
CA ARG A 153 12.95 -0.95 11.33
C ARG A 153 12.78 -2.18 12.21
N VAL A 154 13.43 -3.27 11.81
CA VAL A 154 13.54 -4.50 12.60
C VAL A 154 15.00 -4.90 12.67
N LYS A 155 15.49 -5.14 13.88
CA LYS A 155 16.78 -5.78 14.09
C LYS A 155 16.55 -7.12 14.78
N VAL A 156 16.89 -8.21 14.10
CA VAL A 156 16.79 -9.57 14.63
C VAL A 156 18.18 -9.98 15.10
N SER A 157 18.34 -10.28 16.38
CA SER A 157 19.64 -10.69 16.93
C SER A 157 19.49 -12.00 17.68
N THR A 158 20.08 -13.07 17.14
CA THR A 158 20.15 -14.36 17.83
C THR A 158 21.26 -14.33 18.87
N THR A 159 20.94 -14.58 20.12
CA THR A 159 21.90 -14.69 21.23
C THR A 159 22.58 -16.07 21.22
N PRO A 160 23.78 -16.22 21.82
CA PRO A 160 24.54 -17.49 21.79
C PRO A 160 23.84 -18.71 22.40
N ASP A 161 22.83 -18.48 23.22
CA ASP A 161 21.97 -19.50 23.83
C ASP A 161 20.77 -19.90 22.93
N GLY A 162 20.71 -19.40 21.69
CA GLY A 162 19.66 -19.71 20.71
C GLY A 162 18.37 -18.90 20.86
N ARG A 163 18.31 -17.95 21.80
CA ARG A 163 17.20 -16.99 21.90
C ARG A 163 17.35 -15.87 20.89
N VAL A 164 16.28 -15.14 20.63
CA VAL A 164 16.27 -13.99 19.72
C VAL A 164 15.80 -12.78 20.49
N LEU A 165 16.61 -11.73 20.42
CA LEU A 165 16.23 -10.38 20.78
C LEU A 165 15.85 -9.64 19.50
N ASP A 166 14.55 -9.48 19.29
CA ASP A 166 14.00 -8.70 18.18
C ASP A 166 13.65 -7.30 18.66
N LEU A 167 14.18 -6.30 17.95
CA LEU A 167 13.91 -4.90 18.20
C LEU A 167 13.10 -4.34 17.04
N PHE A 168 11.86 -3.98 17.30
CA PHE A 168 10.93 -3.40 16.33
C PHE A 168 10.73 -1.92 16.65
N PHE A 169 11.04 -1.08 15.68
CA PHE A 169 10.69 0.33 15.71
C PHE A 169 9.36 0.51 15.01
N ILE A 170 8.34 0.94 15.74
CA ILE A 170 6.96 0.98 15.26
C ILE A 170 6.32 2.35 15.45
N THR A 171 5.37 2.68 14.59
CA THR A 171 4.49 3.84 14.71
C THR A 171 3.04 3.37 14.75
N ASP A 172 2.18 4.02 15.54
CA ASP A 172 0.77 3.66 15.67
C ASP A 172 -0.12 4.54 14.80
N ALA A 173 -0.82 3.95 13.82
CA ALA A 173 -1.75 4.71 12.98
C ALA A 173 -2.96 5.23 13.76
N ARG A 174 -3.26 4.65 14.92
CA ARG A 174 -4.30 5.13 15.84
C ARG A 174 -3.81 6.24 16.77
N GLU A 175 -2.49 6.48 16.83
CA GLU A 175 -1.85 7.42 17.74
C GLU A 175 -2.13 7.17 19.24
N LEU A 176 -2.53 5.95 19.62
CA LEU A 176 -2.92 5.58 20.99
C LEU A 176 -1.86 4.79 21.74
N LEU A 177 -0.75 4.39 21.11
CA LEU A 177 0.26 3.51 21.72
C LEU A 177 1.03 4.16 22.88
N HIS A 178 0.86 5.46 23.11
CA HIS A 178 1.30 6.12 24.33
C HIS A 178 0.47 5.73 25.56
N THR A 179 -0.76 5.23 25.37
CA THR A 179 -1.66 4.80 26.44
C THR A 179 -1.36 3.38 26.92
N LYS A 180 -1.62 3.12 28.21
CA LYS A 180 -1.44 1.79 28.82
C LYS A 180 -2.36 0.73 28.19
N SER A 181 -3.65 1.06 28.00
CA SER A 181 -4.64 0.14 27.42
C SER A 181 -4.25 -0.34 26.02
N ARG A 182 -3.72 0.55 25.17
CA ARG A 182 -3.27 0.19 23.82
C ARG A 182 -2.04 -0.72 23.83
N ARG A 183 -1.13 -0.51 24.78
CA ARG A 183 0.05 -1.38 24.98
C ARG A 183 -0.35 -2.76 25.48
N GLU A 184 -1.31 -2.84 26.40
CA GLU A 184 -1.86 -4.10 26.91
C GLU A 184 -2.59 -4.88 25.80
N GLU A 185 -3.46 -4.23 25.03
CA GLU A 185 -4.10 -4.83 23.84
C GLU A 185 -3.05 -5.43 22.88
N THR A 186 -1.97 -4.68 22.65
CA THR A 186 -0.88 -5.10 21.77
C THR A 186 -0.15 -6.32 22.33
N TYR A 187 0.18 -6.29 23.62
CA TYR A 187 0.82 -7.39 24.33
C TYR A 187 -0.04 -8.67 24.31
N ASP A 188 -1.31 -8.56 24.68
CA ASP A 188 -2.24 -9.71 24.75
C ASP A 188 -2.39 -10.38 23.38
N LYS A 189 -2.48 -9.57 22.32
CA LYS A 189 -2.59 -10.10 20.96
C LYS A 189 -1.31 -10.80 20.52
N LEU A 190 -0.14 -10.24 20.84
CA LEU A 190 1.14 -10.86 20.54
C LEU A 190 1.32 -12.16 21.33
N GLN A 191 0.99 -12.18 22.61
CA GLN A 191 1.02 -13.37 23.46
C GLN A 191 0.09 -14.46 22.92
N SER A 192 -1.11 -14.11 22.45
CA SER A 192 -2.06 -15.06 21.88
C SER A 192 -1.54 -15.80 20.63
N VAL A 193 -0.65 -15.17 19.86
CA VAL A 193 -0.11 -15.72 18.61
C VAL A 193 1.22 -16.43 18.82
N LEU A 194 2.05 -15.91 19.71
CA LEU A 194 3.39 -16.45 19.98
C LEU A 194 3.39 -17.54 21.05
N GLY A 195 2.39 -17.56 21.93
CA GLY A 195 2.21 -18.55 22.99
C GLY A 195 3.46 -18.67 23.87
N ASP A 196 3.81 -19.92 24.20
CA ASP A 196 4.95 -20.26 25.07
C ASP A 196 6.32 -19.87 24.49
N SER A 197 6.39 -19.45 23.22
CA SER A 197 7.64 -18.98 22.63
C SER A 197 8.05 -17.60 23.18
N LEU A 198 7.10 -16.85 23.74
CA LEU A 198 7.31 -15.49 24.25
C LEU A 198 7.83 -15.50 25.69
N THR A 199 9.06 -15.01 25.90
CA THR A 199 9.65 -14.88 27.24
C THR A 199 9.42 -13.49 27.82
N SER A 200 9.60 -12.43 27.03
CA SER A 200 9.24 -11.06 27.42
C SER A 200 8.88 -10.20 26.20
N CYS A 201 8.02 -9.21 26.43
CA CYS A 201 7.62 -8.21 25.45
C CYS A 201 7.50 -6.85 26.16
N GLU A 202 8.25 -5.86 25.68
CA GLU A 202 8.29 -4.51 26.27
C GLU A 202 8.03 -3.47 25.19
N ILE A 203 7.20 -2.47 25.50
CA ILE A 203 6.91 -1.34 24.60
C ILE A 203 7.29 -0.04 25.30
N GLU A 204 8.28 0.63 24.75
CA GLU A 204 8.83 1.89 25.24
C GLU A 204 8.70 2.99 24.18
N SER A 205 8.59 4.24 24.60
CA SER A 205 8.75 5.37 23.67
C SER A 205 10.20 5.42 23.21
N ALA A 206 10.45 5.58 21.91
CA ALA A 206 11.82 5.71 21.41
C ALA A 206 12.43 7.04 21.88
N THR A 207 13.67 7.02 22.36
CA THR A 207 14.41 8.25 22.68
C THR A 207 14.85 8.96 21.40
N GLU A 208 15.18 10.25 21.51
CA GLU A 208 15.70 11.04 20.36
C GLU A 208 16.97 10.40 19.75
N GLU A 209 17.87 9.89 20.60
CA GLU A 209 19.07 9.16 20.18
C GLU A 209 18.72 7.89 19.39
N MET A 210 17.75 7.12 19.86
CA MET A 210 17.27 5.90 19.20
C MET A 210 16.58 6.20 17.86
N SER A 211 15.97 7.38 17.74
CA SER A 211 15.33 7.85 16.51
C SER A 211 16.35 8.26 15.45
N SER A 212 17.54 8.74 15.85
CA SER A 212 18.64 9.01 14.91
C SER A 212 19.20 7.73 14.25
N CYS A 213 19.16 6.60 14.96
CA CYS A 213 19.54 5.28 14.45
C CYS A 213 18.55 4.68 13.43
N LEU A 214 17.40 5.34 13.21
CA LEU A 214 16.43 4.98 12.17
C LEU A 214 16.74 5.60 10.82
N GLN A 215 17.77 6.43 10.71
CA GLN A 215 18.26 6.88 9.41
C GLN A 215 18.74 5.65 8.63
N ALA A 216 17.86 5.12 7.79
CA ALA A 216 18.20 4.07 6.85
C ALA A 216 19.41 4.55 6.03
N SER A 217 20.31 3.63 5.69
CA SER A 217 21.46 3.97 4.86
C SER A 217 20.96 4.67 3.59
N THR A 218 21.31 5.94 3.42
CA THR A 218 20.77 6.83 2.37
C THR A 218 21.17 6.40 0.97
N LEU A 219 22.21 5.57 0.86
CA LEU A 219 22.77 5.10 -0.39
C LEU A 219 22.26 3.70 -0.72
N LEU A 220 21.62 3.59 -1.88
CA LEU A 220 21.32 2.31 -2.52
C LEU A 220 22.56 1.85 -3.31
N PRO A 221 22.89 0.54 -3.33
CA PRO A 221 23.97 0.03 -4.17
C PRO A 221 23.75 0.39 -5.64
N HIS A 222 24.80 0.84 -6.35
CA HIS A 222 24.70 1.26 -7.75
C HIS A 222 24.06 0.18 -8.65
N SER A 223 24.43 -1.09 -8.44
CA SER A 223 23.84 -2.22 -9.18
C SER A 223 22.34 -2.36 -8.95
N ALA A 224 21.84 -2.08 -7.73
CA ALA A 224 20.42 -2.06 -7.44
C ALA A 224 19.72 -0.89 -8.14
N VAL A 225 20.38 0.28 -8.17
CA VAL A 225 19.83 1.47 -8.82
C VAL A 225 19.64 1.21 -10.33
N GLU A 226 20.63 0.63 -10.98
CA GLU A 226 20.58 0.28 -12.40
C GLU A 226 19.51 -0.79 -12.69
N GLU A 227 19.45 -1.87 -11.90
CA GLU A 227 18.49 -2.97 -12.09
C GLU A 227 17.03 -2.55 -11.85
N MET A 228 16.80 -1.75 -10.80
CA MET A 228 15.45 -1.40 -10.35
C MET A 228 14.93 -0.11 -11.00
N PHE A 229 15.81 0.85 -11.35
CA PHE A 229 15.39 2.21 -11.72
C PHE A 229 15.78 2.70 -13.10
N ASN A 230 16.40 1.86 -13.94
CA ASN A 230 16.65 2.24 -15.34
C ASN A 230 15.34 2.41 -16.13
N VAL A 231 14.94 3.66 -16.34
CA VAL A 231 13.66 4.04 -16.96
C VAL A 231 13.57 3.58 -18.41
N GLU A 232 14.65 3.70 -19.18
CA GLU A 232 14.69 3.32 -20.60
C GLU A 232 14.44 1.82 -20.77
N VAL A 233 15.13 1.00 -19.98
CA VAL A 233 14.96 -0.47 -19.98
C VAL A 233 13.57 -0.87 -19.54
N VAL A 234 13.02 -0.23 -18.49
CA VAL A 234 11.66 -0.55 -18.02
C VAL A 234 10.60 -0.12 -19.03
N GLU A 235 10.79 1.02 -19.70
CA GLU A 235 9.87 1.47 -20.76
C GLU A 235 9.91 0.52 -21.97
N GLU A 236 11.08 0.11 -22.43
CA GLU A 236 11.23 -0.89 -23.50
C GLU A 236 10.56 -2.22 -23.14
N GLN A 237 10.80 -2.73 -21.93
CA GLN A 237 10.16 -3.94 -21.42
C GLN A 237 8.64 -3.79 -21.37
N SER A 238 8.13 -2.65 -20.91
CA SER A 238 6.69 -2.37 -20.86
C SER A 238 6.05 -2.34 -22.26
N ARG A 239 6.76 -1.87 -23.29
CA ARG A 239 6.27 -1.82 -24.68
C ARG A 239 6.27 -3.20 -25.35
N SER A 240 7.19 -4.07 -24.92
CA SER A 240 7.27 -5.46 -25.38
C SER A 240 6.27 -6.40 -24.68
N CYS A 241 5.69 -5.97 -23.55
CA CYS A 241 4.73 -6.74 -22.78
C CYS A 241 3.37 -6.77 -23.49
N GLY A 242 3.09 -7.85 -24.22
CA GLY A 242 1.81 -8.01 -24.95
C GLY A 242 0.56 -8.05 -24.07
N GLY A 243 0.71 -8.11 -22.74
CA GLY A 243 -0.39 -8.16 -21.78
C GLY A 243 -0.86 -6.81 -21.24
N LEU A 244 -0.15 -5.71 -21.49
CA LEU A 244 -0.48 -4.37 -20.97
C LEU A 244 -0.71 -3.37 -22.10
N SER A 245 -1.93 -2.88 -22.22
CA SER A 245 -2.30 -1.82 -23.15
C SER A 245 -2.88 -0.61 -22.39
N VAL A 246 -2.50 0.59 -22.85
CA VAL A 246 -3.05 1.86 -22.36
C VAL A 246 -3.37 2.69 -23.59
N ALA A 247 -4.62 3.08 -23.75
CA ALA A 247 -5.10 3.89 -24.86
C ALA A 247 -5.86 5.11 -24.32
N MET A 248 -5.90 6.18 -25.12
CA MET A 248 -6.67 7.38 -24.79
C MET A 248 -7.56 7.75 -25.96
N ASP A 249 -8.81 8.07 -25.68
CA ASP A 249 -9.77 8.53 -26.66
C ASP A 249 -10.46 9.83 -26.24
N ASN A 250 -10.56 10.76 -27.18
CA ASN A 250 -11.25 12.02 -27.03
C ASN A 250 -12.56 12.10 -27.82
N SER A 251 -13.01 11.03 -28.49
CA SER A 251 -14.22 11.02 -29.31
C SER A 251 -15.50 10.72 -28.51
N LEU A 252 -15.41 9.89 -27.48
CA LEU A 252 -16.57 9.37 -26.74
C LEU A 252 -17.19 10.32 -25.70
N SER A 253 -16.56 11.47 -25.44
CA SER A 253 -17.11 12.50 -24.54
C SER A 253 -16.68 13.89 -24.98
N PRO A 254 -17.58 14.89 -25.00
CA PRO A 254 -17.19 16.26 -25.31
C PRO A 254 -16.34 16.91 -24.21
N ALA A 255 -16.44 16.43 -22.97
CA ALA A 255 -15.83 17.05 -21.78
C ALA A 255 -14.66 16.25 -21.17
N HIS A 256 -14.55 14.95 -21.45
CA HIS A 256 -13.56 14.08 -20.79
C HIS A 256 -12.68 13.34 -21.81
N THR A 257 -11.46 13.01 -21.40
CA THR A 257 -10.60 12.05 -22.09
C THR A 257 -10.86 10.67 -21.50
N LEU A 258 -11.24 9.70 -22.33
CA LEU A 258 -11.32 8.31 -21.92
C LEU A 258 -9.90 7.73 -21.87
N ILE A 259 -9.52 7.14 -20.75
CA ILE A 259 -8.29 6.35 -20.57
C ILE A 259 -8.74 4.89 -20.45
N GLN A 260 -8.30 4.06 -21.38
CA GLN A 260 -8.60 2.63 -21.40
C GLN A 260 -7.33 1.86 -21.05
N ILE A 261 -7.42 0.97 -20.08
CA ILE A 261 -6.31 0.14 -19.61
C ILE A 261 -6.74 -1.31 -19.68
N GLN A 262 -5.95 -2.13 -20.36
CA GLN A 262 -6.09 -3.58 -20.35
C GLN A 262 -4.80 -4.18 -19.81
N CYS A 263 -4.89 -5.01 -18.77
CA CYS A 263 -3.70 -5.58 -18.12
C CYS A 263 -4.01 -6.93 -17.45
N GLY A 264 -2.97 -7.65 -17.01
CA GLY A 264 -3.15 -8.75 -16.07
C GLY A 264 -3.55 -8.21 -14.70
N ASP A 265 -4.47 -8.89 -14.01
CA ASP A 265 -4.87 -8.53 -12.66
C ASP A 265 -3.73 -8.82 -11.66
N HIS A 266 -3.63 -7.97 -10.65
CA HIS A 266 -2.69 -8.14 -9.56
C HIS A 266 -3.19 -7.45 -8.30
N LYS A 267 -2.61 -7.86 -7.18
CA LYS A 267 -2.91 -7.31 -5.86
C LYS A 267 -2.81 -5.79 -5.88
N GLY A 268 -3.89 -5.06 -5.65
CA GLY A 268 -3.83 -3.60 -5.56
C GLY A 268 -3.74 -2.86 -6.90
N LEU A 269 -4.05 -3.52 -8.03
CA LEU A 269 -4.06 -2.91 -9.35
C LEU A 269 -4.82 -1.57 -9.40
N VAL A 270 -6.03 -1.51 -8.84
CA VAL A 270 -6.83 -0.27 -8.80
C VAL A 270 -6.11 0.84 -8.02
N TYR A 271 -5.44 0.50 -6.91
CA TYR A 271 -4.64 1.47 -6.17
C TYR A 271 -3.47 1.99 -7.01
N ASP A 272 -2.75 1.10 -7.71
CA ASP A 272 -1.61 1.50 -8.55
C ASP A 272 -2.03 2.45 -9.69
N ILE A 273 -3.17 2.17 -10.32
CA ILE A 273 -3.78 3.04 -11.34
C ILE A 273 -4.14 4.40 -10.73
N MET A 274 -4.93 4.41 -9.64
CA MET A 274 -5.43 5.65 -9.03
C MET A 274 -4.30 6.50 -8.45
N ARG A 275 -3.27 5.88 -7.88
CA ARG A 275 -2.06 6.53 -7.38
C ARG A 275 -1.28 7.19 -8.51
N THR A 276 -1.05 6.46 -9.61
CA THR A 276 -0.35 7.02 -10.78
C THR A 276 -1.08 8.22 -11.37
N LEU A 277 -2.41 8.16 -11.46
CA LEU A 277 -3.23 9.28 -11.96
C LEU A 277 -3.23 10.47 -10.99
N LYS A 278 -3.34 10.21 -9.68
CA LYS A 278 -3.24 11.22 -8.62
C LYS A 278 -1.90 11.96 -8.69
N ASP A 279 -0.78 11.24 -8.79
CA ASP A 279 0.56 11.82 -8.88
C ASP A 279 0.76 12.63 -10.18
N CYS A 280 -0.01 12.33 -11.23
CA CYS A 280 -0.03 13.10 -12.48
C CYS A 280 -1.05 14.25 -12.49
N ASN A 281 -1.72 14.55 -11.37
CA ASN A 281 -2.77 15.56 -11.26
C ASN A 281 -3.94 15.34 -12.25
N ILE A 282 -4.28 14.08 -12.50
CA ILE A 282 -5.41 13.69 -13.34
C ILE A 282 -6.61 13.34 -12.45
N GLN A 283 -7.74 13.99 -12.70
CA GLN A 283 -8.98 13.77 -11.98
C GLN A 283 -9.88 12.82 -12.75
N ILE A 284 -10.49 11.86 -12.06
CA ILE A 284 -11.38 10.86 -12.64
C ILE A 284 -12.82 11.24 -12.30
N SER A 285 -13.61 11.52 -13.34
CA SER A 285 -15.03 11.88 -13.20
C SER A 285 -15.91 10.64 -13.21
N TYR A 286 -15.57 9.67 -14.05
CA TYR A 286 -16.24 8.37 -14.09
C TYR A 286 -15.21 7.28 -14.26
N GLY A 287 -15.40 6.14 -13.62
CA GLY A 287 -14.51 5.00 -13.77
C GLY A 287 -15.26 3.70 -13.68
N ARG A 288 -14.88 2.74 -14.53
CA ARG A 288 -15.30 1.35 -14.44
C ARG A 288 -14.07 0.48 -14.42
N PHE A 289 -14.08 -0.49 -13.53
CA PHE A 289 -13.05 -1.50 -13.36
C PHE A 289 -13.72 -2.87 -13.38
N TYR A 290 -13.13 -3.81 -14.10
CA TYR A 290 -13.58 -5.19 -14.14
C TYR A 290 -12.39 -6.15 -14.27
N ALA A 291 -12.24 -7.05 -13.31
CA ALA A 291 -11.34 -8.19 -13.39
C ALA A 291 -12.12 -9.42 -13.88
N SER A 292 -11.67 -9.99 -14.99
CA SER A 292 -12.22 -11.21 -15.58
C SER A 292 -11.70 -12.45 -14.86
N GLN A 293 -12.45 -13.54 -14.95
CA GLN A 293 -12.09 -14.83 -14.37
C GLN A 293 -10.78 -15.42 -14.94
N ASN A 294 -10.37 -14.99 -16.14
CA ASN A 294 -9.12 -15.42 -16.77
C ASN A 294 -7.88 -14.63 -16.28
N GLY A 295 -8.03 -13.76 -15.28
CA GLY A 295 -6.95 -12.94 -14.75
C GLY A 295 -6.61 -11.71 -15.62
N SER A 296 -7.38 -11.41 -16.66
CA SER A 296 -7.29 -10.12 -17.36
C SER A 296 -8.19 -9.08 -16.69
N CYS A 297 -7.79 -7.82 -16.80
CA CYS A 297 -8.51 -6.70 -16.24
C CYS A 297 -8.70 -5.62 -17.31
N GLU A 298 -9.91 -5.05 -17.33
CA GLU A 298 -10.30 -3.92 -18.17
C GLU A 298 -10.72 -2.75 -17.30
N VAL A 299 -10.19 -1.57 -17.61
CA VAL A 299 -10.45 -0.33 -16.88
C VAL A 299 -10.73 0.79 -17.87
N ASP A 300 -11.87 1.44 -17.70
CA ASP A 300 -12.28 2.61 -18.49
C ASP A 300 -12.46 3.80 -17.54
N LEU A 301 -11.67 4.86 -17.73
CA LEU A 301 -11.68 6.05 -16.87
C LEU A 301 -11.93 7.30 -17.70
N PHE A 302 -13.01 8.03 -17.44
CA PHE A 302 -13.24 9.36 -17.99
C PHE A 302 -12.56 10.38 -17.09
N ALA A 303 -11.53 11.01 -17.65
CA ALA A 303 -10.60 11.84 -16.91
C ALA A 303 -10.50 13.27 -17.47
N VAL A 304 -10.14 14.20 -16.58
CA VAL A 304 -9.80 15.59 -16.88
C VAL A 304 -8.49 15.96 -16.20
N GLN A 305 -7.84 17.00 -16.73
CA GLN A 305 -6.70 17.64 -16.06
C GLN A 305 -7.18 18.46 -14.86
N SER A 306 -6.24 18.95 -14.06
CA SER A 306 -6.51 19.84 -12.93
C SER A 306 -7.24 21.14 -13.28
N ASP A 307 -7.20 21.57 -14.55
CA ASP A 307 -7.96 22.73 -15.06
C ASP A 307 -9.39 22.38 -15.50
N GLY A 308 -9.84 21.14 -15.27
CA GLY A 308 -11.15 20.62 -15.64
C GLY A 308 -11.31 20.33 -17.14
N LYS A 309 -10.25 20.43 -17.95
CA LYS A 309 -10.31 20.17 -19.40
C LYS A 309 -9.78 18.79 -19.76
N LYS A 310 -10.20 18.33 -20.94
CA LYS A 310 -9.66 17.14 -21.59
C LYS A 310 -8.14 17.22 -21.76
N ILE A 311 -7.50 16.06 -21.77
CA ILE A 311 -6.10 15.90 -22.17
C ILE A 311 -6.09 15.87 -23.71
N VAL A 312 -6.00 17.04 -24.34
CA VAL A 312 -5.96 17.16 -25.82
C VAL A 312 -4.53 17.08 -26.36
N ASP A 313 -3.58 17.57 -25.58
CA ASP A 313 -2.18 17.60 -25.96
C ASP A 313 -1.61 16.17 -26.12
N GLN A 314 -1.16 15.84 -27.32
CA GLN A 314 -0.64 14.50 -27.66
C GLN A 314 0.65 14.15 -26.92
N HIS A 315 1.44 15.14 -26.50
CA HIS A 315 2.65 14.89 -25.71
C HIS A 315 2.26 14.48 -24.28
N LYS A 316 1.32 15.19 -23.66
CA LYS A 316 0.76 14.83 -22.34
C LYS A 316 0.10 13.46 -22.36
N GLN A 317 -0.68 13.14 -23.39
CA GLN A 317 -1.28 11.81 -23.56
C GLN A 317 -0.20 10.72 -23.62
N ARG A 318 0.82 10.90 -24.47
CA ARG A 318 1.93 9.94 -24.59
C ARG A 318 2.69 9.79 -23.27
N ALA A 319 3.01 10.88 -22.59
CA ALA A 319 3.71 10.87 -21.31
C ALA A 319 2.90 10.12 -20.24
N LEU A 320 1.60 10.38 -20.13
CA LEU A 320 0.72 9.70 -19.17
C LEU A 320 0.53 8.21 -19.53
N CYS A 321 0.41 7.86 -20.82
CA CYS A 321 0.40 6.47 -21.26
C CYS A 321 1.70 5.73 -20.89
N CYS A 322 2.88 6.33 -21.16
CA CYS A 322 4.17 5.75 -20.77
C CYS A 322 4.28 5.61 -19.25
N ARG A 323 3.83 6.63 -18.50
CA ARG A 323 3.79 6.61 -17.03
C ARG A 323 2.98 5.43 -16.51
N LEU A 324 1.73 5.27 -16.98
CA LEU A 324 0.86 4.18 -16.58
C LEU A 324 1.47 2.82 -16.96
N ARG A 325 2.03 2.66 -18.16
CA ARG A 325 2.67 1.40 -18.56
C ARG A 325 3.83 1.02 -17.63
N THR A 326 4.71 1.97 -17.35
CA THR A 326 5.87 1.75 -16.46
C THR A 326 5.43 1.40 -15.03
N GLU A 327 4.46 2.11 -14.48
CA GLU A 327 3.98 1.88 -13.10
C GLU A 327 3.18 0.59 -12.96
N LEU A 328 2.43 0.18 -14.00
CA LEU A 328 1.64 -1.06 -13.96
C LEU A 328 2.46 -2.29 -14.34
N HIS A 329 3.52 -2.14 -15.14
CA HIS A 329 4.43 -3.23 -15.47
C HIS A 329 5.26 -3.70 -14.26
N ARG A 330 5.75 -2.74 -13.45
CA ARG A 330 6.50 -3.02 -12.21
C ARG A 330 6.05 -2.10 -11.07
N PRO A 331 4.86 -2.34 -10.48
CA PRO A 331 4.33 -1.49 -9.40
C PRO A 331 5.20 -1.50 -8.14
N LEU A 332 5.90 -2.61 -7.92
CA LEU A 332 6.98 -2.74 -6.95
C LEU A 332 8.21 -3.25 -7.69
N ARG A 333 9.39 -2.79 -7.28
CA ARG A 333 10.67 -3.25 -7.85
C ARG A 333 11.35 -4.13 -6.85
N VAL A 334 11.81 -5.30 -7.28
CA VAL A 334 12.48 -6.29 -6.42
C VAL A 334 13.85 -6.58 -7.02
N ALA A 335 14.89 -6.51 -6.20
CA ALA A 335 16.24 -6.90 -6.58
C ALA A 335 16.92 -7.65 -5.43
N LEU A 336 17.86 -8.52 -5.78
CA LEU A 336 18.71 -9.20 -4.82
C LEU A 336 20.15 -8.78 -5.10
N VAL A 337 20.84 -8.20 -4.13
CA VAL A 337 22.19 -7.67 -4.33
C VAL A 337 23.17 -8.27 -3.34
N ASN A 338 24.43 -8.35 -3.74
CA ASN A 338 25.51 -8.81 -2.87
C ASN A 338 26.03 -7.62 -2.04
N ARG A 339 26.22 -7.84 -0.75
CA ARG A 339 26.77 -6.89 0.22
C ARG A 339 27.97 -7.52 0.91
N GLY A 340 29.10 -7.60 0.20
CA GLY A 340 30.25 -8.36 0.67
C GLY A 340 29.94 -9.87 0.66
N PRO A 341 30.10 -10.61 1.78
CA PRO A 341 29.75 -12.03 1.87
C PRO A 341 28.23 -12.27 1.98
N ASP A 342 27.48 -11.22 2.30
CA ASP A 342 26.06 -11.29 2.60
C ASP A 342 25.19 -10.99 1.38
N THR A 343 23.94 -11.48 1.43
CA THR A 343 22.91 -11.14 0.43
C THR A 343 21.85 -10.19 1.02
N GLU A 344 21.52 -9.14 0.29
CA GLU A 344 20.49 -8.16 0.63
C GLU A 344 19.36 -8.19 -0.41
N LEU A 345 18.14 -8.43 0.04
CA LEU A 345 16.92 -8.28 -0.75
C LEU A 345 16.44 -6.83 -0.64
N LEU A 346 16.20 -6.20 -1.77
CA LEU A 346 15.68 -4.84 -1.89
C LEU A 346 14.31 -4.88 -2.54
N VAL A 347 13.32 -4.28 -1.88
CA VAL A 347 11.99 -4.04 -2.46
C VAL A 347 11.72 -2.54 -2.41
N ALA A 348 11.56 -1.90 -3.57
CA ALA A 348 11.23 -0.49 -3.66
C ALA A 348 9.73 -0.30 -3.92
N ASN A 349 9.10 0.42 -3.01
CA ASN A 349 7.69 0.78 -3.01
C ASN A 349 7.52 2.26 -3.40
N PRO A 350 6.85 2.59 -4.52
CA PRO A 350 6.58 3.98 -4.88
C PRO A 350 5.82 4.70 -3.77
N VAL A 351 6.17 5.96 -3.53
CA VAL A 351 5.54 6.80 -2.52
C VAL A 351 4.69 7.85 -3.22
N GLU A 352 3.42 7.92 -2.86
CA GLU A 352 2.52 8.99 -3.28
C GLU A 352 3.03 10.35 -2.83
N VAL A 353 2.59 11.42 -3.48
CA VAL A 353 2.78 12.81 -3.01
C VAL A 353 2.28 13.01 -1.57
N SER A 354 1.32 12.19 -1.11
CA SER A 354 0.82 12.20 0.29
C SER A 354 1.78 11.57 1.32
N GLY A 355 2.95 11.10 0.88
CA GLY A 355 3.90 10.37 1.72
C GLY A 355 3.45 8.94 2.03
N LYS A 356 2.47 8.38 1.33
CA LYS A 356 1.99 7.01 1.56
C LYS A 356 2.44 6.10 0.43
N GLY A 357 3.02 4.94 0.77
CA GLY A 357 3.29 3.88 -0.20
C GLY A 357 2.19 2.82 -0.22
N ARG A 358 2.35 1.85 -1.11
CA ARG A 358 1.52 0.63 -1.14
C ARG A 358 1.58 -0.07 0.23
N PRO A 359 0.44 -0.39 0.86
CA PRO A 359 0.42 -1.05 2.16
C PRO A 359 0.79 -2.53 2.06
N LEU A 360 1.08 -3.13 3.22
CA LEU A 360 1.36 -4.57 3.39
C LEU A 360 2.64 -5.11 2.71
N VAL A 361 3.48 -4.26 2.14
CA VAL A 361 4.71 -4.70 1.44
C VAL A 361 5.61 -5.52 2.37
N PHE A 362 5.88 -5.05 3.59
CA PHE A 362 6.69 -5.83 4.54
C PHE A 362 6.03 -7.14 5.00
N TYR A 363 4.70 -7.12 5.16
CA TYR A 363 3.93 -8.33 5.48
C TYR A 363 4.11 -9.39 4.40
N ASP A 364 4.01 -8.99 3.13
CA ASP A 364 4.18 -9.88 1.99
C ASP A 364 5.63 -10.37 1.86
N ILE A 365 6.62 -9.50 2.07
CA ILE A 365 8.04 -9.89 2.06
C ILE A 365 8.32 -10.96 3.11
N THR A 366 7.87 -10.74 4.36
CA THR A 366 8.08 -11.70 5.45
C THR A 366 7.34 -13.02 5.20
N LEU A 367 6.16 -12.97 4.58
CA LEU A 367 5.39 -14.17 4.21
C LEU A 367 6.08 -14.97 3.10
N ALA A 368 6.56 -14.29 2.05
CA ALA A 368 7.30 -14.90 0.96
C ALA A 368 8.55 -15.60 1.47
N LEU A 369 9.35 -14.91 2.29
CA LEU A 369 10.58 -15.47 2.86
C LEU A 369 10.29 -16.63 3.82
N LYS A 370 9.19 -16.58 4.58
CA LYS A 370 8.70 -17.73 5.37
C LYS A 370 8.41 -18.94 4.47
N LYS A 371 7.68 -18.77 3.37
CA LYS A 371 7.38 -19.86 2.40
C LYS A 371 8.63 -20.40 1.70
N LEU A 372 9.62 -19.53 1.44
CA LEU A 372 10.90 -19.89 0.85
C LEU A 372 11.90 -20.47 1.87
N HIS A 373 11.49 -20.63 3.14
CA HIS A 373 12.33 -21.07 4.25
C HIS A 373 13.63 -20.22 4.40
N LYS A 374 13.52 -18.90 4.21
CA LYS A 374 14.61 -17.94 4.38
C LYS A 374 14.45 -17.16 5.69
N ARG A 375 15.56 -17.02 6.41
CA ARG A 375 15.62 -16.23 7.65
C ARG A 375 15.92 -14.77 7.33
N ILE A 376 15.45 -13.90 8.20
CA ILE A 376 15.65 -12.46 8.11
C ILE A 376 16.46 -12.06 9.34
N PHE A 377 17.65 -11.50 9.13
CA PHE A 377 18.54 -11.07 10.23
C PHE A 377 18.41 -9.57 10.52
N LEU A 378 18.10 -8.78 9.49
CA LEU A 378 17.91 -7.34 9.63
C LEU A 378 16.93 -6.90 8.57
N ALA A 379 16.00 -6.02 8.92
CA ALA A 379 15.16 -5.34 7.96
C ALA A 379 15.10 -3.84 8.26
N GLU A 380 15.42 -3.02 7.27
CA GLU A 380 15.36 -1.56 7.37
C GLU A 380 14.35 -1.04 6.34
N ILE A 381 13.54 -0.06 6.74
CA ILE A 381 12.58 0.60 5.85
C ILE A 381 12.97 2.07 5.80
N GLY A 382 13.44 2.49 4.63
CA GLY A 382 13.99 3.83 4.42
C GLY A 382 13.27 4.60 3.32
N ARG A 383 13.28 5.93 3.41
CA ARG A 383 12.92 6.80 2.29
C ARG A 383 14.13 7.06 1.43
N HIS A 384 13.98 6.92 0.12
CA HIS A 384 15.02 7.19 -0.86
C HIS A 384 14.43 8.01 -1.99
N VAL A 385 15.18 9.02 -2.44
CA VAL A 385 14.83 9.78 -3.64
C VAL A 385 15.69 9.26 -4.78
N VAL A 386 15.04 8.80 -5.86
CA VAL A 386 15.69 8.35 -7.09
C VAL A 386 15.07 9.11 -8.25
N GLY A 387 15.87 9.95 -8.91
CA GLY A 387 15.37 10.90 -9.90
C GLY A 387 14.45 11.94 -9.26
N ASP A 388 13.23 12.07 -9.77
CA ASP A 388 12.18 12.99 -9.30
C ASP A 388 11.18 12.33 -8.33
N ARG A 389 11.48 11.12 -7.82
CA ARG A 389 10.52 10.31 -7.04
C ARG A 389 11.06 9.83 -5.72
N GLU A 390 10.16 9.80 -4.75
CA GLU A 390 10.38 9.17 -3.47
C GLU A 390 9.94 7.70 -3.48
N TRP A 391 10.75 6.86 -2.84
CA TRP A 391 10.57 5.42 -2.70
C TRP A 391 10.72 5.04 -1.24
N GLU A 392 9.85 4.16 -0.77
CA GLU A 392 10.03 3.45 0.48
C GLU A 392 10.72 2.13 0.14
N VAL A 393 11.99 1.99 0.55
CA VAL A 393 12.80 0.83 0.24
C VAL A 393 12.93 -0.06 1.45
N TYR A 394 12.51 -1.31 1.28
CA TYR A 394 12.65 -2.39 2.25
C TYR A 394 13.95 -3.12 1.97
N ARG A 395 14.90 -3.01 2.88
CA ARG A 395 16.21 -3.65 2.82
C ARG A 395 16.24 -4.81 3.77
N VAL A 396 16.26 -6.04 3.25
CA VAL A 396 16.17 -7.26 4.05
C VAL A 396 17.45 -8.07 3.92
N HIS A 397 18.16 -8.23 5.02
CA HIS A 397 19.39 -8.98 5.11
C HIS A 397 19.12 -10.47 5.33
N LEU A 398 19.58 -11.31 4.41
CA LEU A 398 19.36 -12.76 4.42
C LEU A 398 20.56 -13.57 4.96
N GLY A 399 21.66 -12.91 5.33
CA GLY A 399 22.86 -13.52 5.90
C GLY A 399 23.85 -14.09 4.87
N GLU A 400 24.86 -14.79 5.38
CA GLU A 400 25.91 -15.44 4.58
C GLU A 400 25.36 -16.69 3.88
N GLY A 401 25.56 -16.76 2.56
CA GLY A 401 25.21 -17.92 1.77
C GLY A 401 25.29 -17.64 0.27
N ASP A 402 25.72 -18.63 -0.52
CA ASP A 402 25.70 -18.51 -1.98
C ASP A 402 24.25 -18.61 -2.48
N HIS A 403 23.58 -17.47 -2.51
CA HIS A 403 22.23 -17.32 -3.06
C HIS A 403 22.23 -17.05 -4.56
N SER A 404 23.39 -17.08 -5.23
CA SER A 404 23.47 -16.84 -6.68
C SER A 404 22.58 -17.81 -7.47
N SER A 405 22.59 -19.10 -7.11
CA SER A 405 21.77 -20.16 -7.70
C SER A 405 20.27 -20.07 -7.35
N LEU A 406 19.91 -19.30 -6.32
CA LEU A 406 18.54 -19.11 -5.83
C LEU A 406 18.00 -17.70 -6.10
N ARG A 407 18.77 -16.84 -6.77
CA ARG A 407 18.43 -15.43 -7.00
C ARG A 407 17.06 -15.27 -7.66
N SER A 408 16.82 -15.95 -8.78
CA SER A 408 15.53 -15.93 -9.47
C SER A 408 14.42 -16.43 -8.56
N LYS A 409 14.60 -17.57 -7.87
CA LYS A 409 13.59 -18.12 -6.97
C LYS A 409 13.19 -17.17 -5.84
N ILE A 410 14.13 -16.43 -5.27
CA ILE A 410 13.83 -15.45 -4.21
C ILE A 410 13.12 -14.23 -4.81
N VAL A 411 13.65 -13.65 -5.88
CA VAL A 411 13.06 -12.48 -6.54
C VAL A 411 11.65 -12.80 -7.04
N ASP A 412 11.47 -13.93 -7.74
CA ASP A 412 10.19 -14.38 -8.27
C ASP A 412 9.21 -14.72 -7.14
N GLY A 413 9.64 -15.46 -6.11
CA GLY A 413 8.76 -15.80 -4.98
C GLY A 413 8.31 -14.57 -4.18
N VAL A 414 9.19 -13.59 -3.97
CA VAL A 414 8.83 -12.33 -3.32
C VAL A 414 7.93 -11.49 -4.22
N THR A 415 8.24 -11.39 -5.52
CA THR A 415 7.44 -10.65 -6.50
C THR A 415 6.04 -11.25 -6.60
N ASN A 416 5.92 -12.57 -6.75
CA ASN A 416 4.65 -13.26 -6.85
C ASN A 416 3.82 -13.05 -5.59
N MET A 417 4.40 -13.08 -4.39
CA MET A 417 3.67 -12.79 -3.16
C MET A 417 3.16 -11.34 -3.12
N LEU A 418 4.02 -10.38 -3.48
CA LEU A 418 3.69 -8.96 -3.53
C LEU A 418 2.58 -8.67 -4.56
N MET A 419 2.57 -9.36 -5.69
CA MET A 419 1.52 -9.24 -6.71
C MET A 419 0.33 -10.19 -6.44
N GLY A 420 0.47 -11.10 -5.46
CA GLY A 420 -0.23 -12.39 -5.30
C GLY A 420 -0.66 -13.08 -6.57
N TRP A 421 0.35 -13.45 -7.35
CA TRP A 421 0.23 -14.46 -8.38
C TRP A 421 0.37 -15.89 -7.82
N ASP A 422 0.88 -16.03 -6.58
CA ASP A 422 1.05 -17.31 -5.87
C ASP A 422 -0.26 -18.07 -5.55
N ASP A 423 -1.42 -17.44 -5.76
CA ASP A 423 -2.75 -18.05 -5.52
C ASP A 423 -3.38 -18.61 -6.81
N THR A 424 -2.69 -18.56 -7.95
CA THR A 424 -3.14 -19.28 -9.15
C THR A 424 -2.76 -20.75 -9.01
N PRO A 425 -3.73 -21.70 -9.02
CA PRO A 425 -3.38 -23.10 -9.11
C PRO A 425 -2.55 -23.30 -10.38
N PRO A 426 -1.49 -24.14 -10.37
CA PRO A 426 -0.83 -24.51 -11.61
C PRO A 426 -1.87 -25.10 -12.56
N SER A 427 -1.93 -24.54 -13.76
CA SER A 427 -2.77 -24.97 -14.88
C SER A 427 -2.63 -26.45 -15.19
#